data_AF-A0A955F8T5-F1
#
_entry.id   AF-A0A955F8T5-F1
#
_cell.length_a   1.000
_cell.length_b   1.000
_cell.length_c   1.000
_cell.angle_alpha   90.00
_cell.angle_beta   90.00
_cell.angle_gamma   90.00
#
_symmetry.space_group_name_H-M   'P 1'
#
loop_
_entity.id
_entity.type
_entity.pdbx_description
1 polymer ?
#
loop_
_entity_poly.entity_id
_entity_poly.type
_entity_poly.pdbx_seq_one_letter_code
_entity_poly.pdbx_strand_id
1 'polypeptide(L)'
;MKNLFKKKIGAYEVAVLISMTVSDEISYIEKHVENYCKKESRLLKHKAKMLDEAQWLADACGIAILAVQYPDIVPDVIKQLMKVYISIDEHNGGGTMFSSDKMEDVFQSLLGYLQEFLKGVDEGGGKDSFARGQVYLCDVYNLKIFGGYPKPGSVIDNYTRELSDHFFILFDKKLSTFKIKNS
;
A
#
# COMPACT_ATOMS: atom_id res chain seq x y z
N MET A 1 -4.69 31.80 7.91
CA MET A 1 -5.14 31.76 6.50
C MET A 1 -4.29 30.80 5.65
N LYS A 2 -4.35 29.49 5.87
CA LYS A 2 -3.70 28.49 4.99
C LYS A 2 -4.70 27.36 4.75
N ASN A 3 -5.61 27.50 3.77
CA ASN A 3 -6.38 26.37 3.20
C ASN A 3 -7.36 26.73 2.06
N LEU A 4 -7.28 27.90 1.42
CA LEU A 4 -8.27 28.29 0.40
C LEU A 4 -8.03 27.74 -1.02
N PHE A 5 -6.88 27.09 -1.30
CA PHE A 5 -6.52 26.64 -2.65
C PHE A 5 -5.97 25.21 -2.72
N LYS A 6 -6.52 24.26 -1.96
CA LYS A 6 -6.15 22.85 -2.19
C LYS A 6 -6.63 22.44 -3.58
N LYS A 7 -5.73 21.85 -4.39
CA LYS A 7 -6.09 21.28 -5.69
C LYS A 7 -7.17 20.22 -5.48
N LYS A 8 -8.24 20.31 -6.25
CA LYS A 8 -9.30 19.30 -6.23
C LYS A 8 -8.87 18.11 -7.09
N ILE A 9 -8.98 16.91 -6.56
CA ILE A 9 -8.66 15.66 -7.26
C ILE A 9 -9.83 14.67 -7.12
N GLY A 10 -10.03 13.82 -8.12
CA GLY A 10 -11.02 12.75 -8.11
C GLY A 10 -10.38 11.37 -7.93
N ALA A 11 -11.18 10.32 -8.07
CA ALA A 11 -10.76 8.95 -7.84
C ALA A 11 -9.59 8.51 -8.74
N TYR A 12 -9.56 8.96 -9.99
CA TYR A 12 -8.49 8.65 -10.93
C TYR A 12 -7.16 9.27 -10.52
N GLU A 13 -7.14 10.57 -10.20
CA GLU A 13 -5.89 11.23 -9.78
C GLU A 13 -5.38 10.68 -8.45
N VAL A 14 -6.28 10.26 -7.56
CA VAL A 14 -5.91 9.56 -6.32
C VAL A 14 -5.30 8.19 -6.63
N ALA A 15 -5.88 7.41 -7.53
CA ALA A 15 -5.34 6.12 -7.95
C ALA A 15 -3.94 6.25 -8.57
N VAL A 16 -3.73 7.24 -9.45
CA VAL A 16 -2.41 7.55 -10.03
C VAL A 16 -1.41 7.95 -8.93
N LEU A 17 -1.83 8.75 -7.95
CA LEU A 17 -0.96 9.14 -6.83
C LEU A 17 -0.52 7.92 -6.02
N ILE A 18 -1.42 6.96 -5.78
CA ILE A 18 -1.09 5.70 -5.10
C ILE A 18 -0.13 4.87 -5.94
N SER A 19 -0.46 4.59 -7.20
CA SER A 19 0.36 3.73 -8.06
C SER A 19 1.77 4.27 -8.29
N MET A 20 1.95 5.59 -8.35
CA MET A 20 3.26 6.21 -8.55
C MET A 20 4.12 6.26 -7.29
N THR A 21 3.56 5.98 -6.10
CA THR A 21 4.28 6.24 -4.84
C THR A 21 5.52 5.38 -4.66
N VAL A 22 5.53 4.12 -5.09
CA VAL A 22 6.76 3.30 -5.04
C VAL A 22 7.81 3.80 -6.01
N SER A 23 7.42 4.27 -7.20
CA SER A 23 8.36 4.87 -8.14
C SER A 23 8.98 6.14 -7.57
N ASP A 24 8.19 6.99 -6.90
CA ASP A 24 8.69 8.20 -6.23
C ASP A 24 9.67 7.86 -5.09
N GLU A 25 9.42 6.75 -4.39
CA GLU A 25 10.17 6.33 -3.20
C GLU A 25 11.19 5.20 -3.47
N ILE A 26 11.46 4.87 -4.73
CA ILE A 26 12.22 3.67 -5.09
C ILE A 26 13.62 3.65 -4.45
N SER A 27 14.27 4.81 -4.37
CA SER A 27 15.59 4.96 -3.76
C SER A 27 15.57 4.69 -2.24
N TYR A 28 14.49 5.08 -1.56
CA TYR A 28 14.28 4.77 -0.15
C TYR A 28 14.07 3.27 0.04
N ILE A 29 13.19 2.67 -0.77
CA ILE A 29 12.83 1.25 -0.70
C ILE A 29 14.06 0.37 -0.97
N GLU A 30 14.81 0.63 -2.04
CA GLU A 30 16.01 -0.12 -2.40
C GLU A 30 17.06 -0.07 -1.29
N LYS A 31 17.34 1.13 -0.75
CA LYS A 31 18.26 1.29 0.37
C LYS A 31 17.81 0.51 1.60
N HIS A 32 16.50 0.50 1.88
CA HIS A 32 15.93 -0.23 3.00
C HIS A 32 16.11 -1.74 2.80
N VAL A 33 15.69 -2.28 1.65
CA VAL A 33 15.87 -3.69 1.29
C VAL A 33 17.33 -4.12 1.41
N GLU A 34 18.27 -3.29 0.93
CA GLU A 34 19.70 -3.58 1.03
C GLU A 34 20.23 -3.62 2.45
N ASN A 35 19.83 -2.66 3.30
CA ASN A 35 20.21 -2.64 4.71
C ASN A 35 19.68 -3.88 5.44
N TYR A 36 18.49 -4.35 5.09
CA TYR A 36 17.90 -5.54 5.68
C TYR A 36 18.57 -6.83 5.19
N CYS A 37 18.87 -6.94 3.90
CA CYS A 37 19.64 -8.06 3.35
C CYS A 37 21.05 -8.16 3.97
N LYS A 38 21.66 -7.04 4.36
CA LYS A 38 22.95 -7.03 5.09
C LYS A 38 22.82 -7.59 6.52
N LYS A 39 21.71 -7.31 7.20
CA LYS A 39 21.44 -7.79 8.57
C LYS A 39 21.04 -9.27 8.61
N GLU A 40 20.47 -9.79 7.52
CA GLU A 40 20.00 -11.15 7.40
C GLU A 40 20.25 -11.67 5.97
N SER A 41 21.39 -12.34 5.79
CA SER A 41 21.89 -12.73 4.46
C SER A 41 20.98 -13.72 3.73
N ARG A 42 20.16 -14.51 4.45
CA ARG A 42 19.18 -15.41 3.82
C ARG A 42 18.08 -14.65 3.04
N LEU A 43 17.93 -13.33 3.26
CA LEU A 43 16.99 -12.48 2.52
C LEU A 43 17.49 -12.08 1.14
N LEU A 44 18.79 -12.23 0.84
CA LEU A 44 19.34 -11.84 -0.47
C LEU A 44 18.61 -12.53 -1.64
N LYS A 45 18.21 -13.79 -1.46
CA LYS A 45 17.43 -14.55 -2.46
C LYS A 45 16.01 -14.03 -2.68
N HIS A 46 15.50 -13.19 -1.77
CA HIS A 46 14.16 -12.60 -1.81
C HIS A 46 14.18 -11.12 -2.23
N LYS A 47 15.36 -10.52 -2.51
CA LYS A 47 15.50 -9.08 -2.81
C LYS A 47 14.52 -8.58 -3.87
N ALA A 48 14.45 -9.26 -5.02
CA ALA A 48 13.55 -8.87 -6.11
C ALA A 48 12.08 -8.90 -5.66
N LYS A 49 11.66 -9.99 -5.01
CA LYS A 49 10.30 -10.12 -4.49
C LYS A 49 9.94 -9.06 -3.44
N MET A 50 10.89 -8.66 -2.59
CA MET A 50 10.68 -7.58 -1.61
C MET A 50 10.45 -6.23 -2.30
N LEU A 51 11.15 -5.96 -3.40
CA LEU A 51 10.94 -4.75 -4.21
C LEU A 51 9.58 -4.77 -4.92
N ASP A 52 9.24 -5.89 -5.56
CA ASP A 52 7.97 -6.05 -6.29
C ASP A 52 6.76 -5.91 -5.35
N GLU A 53 6.85 -6.51 -4.16
CA GLU A 53 5.75 -6.52 -3.20
C GLU A 53 5.61 -5.17 -2.46
N ALA A 54 6.66 -4.33 -2.43
CA ALA A 54 6.57 -2.99 -1.85
C ALA A 54 5.46 -2.14 -2.51
N GLN A 55 5.18 -2.37 -3.81
CA GLN A 55 4.04 -1.75 -4.50
C GLN A 55 2.71 -2.14 -3.87
N TRP A 56 2.52 -3.42 -3.55
CA TRP A 56 1.30 -3.88 -2.90
C TRP A 56 1.12 -3.31 -1.51
N LEU A 57 2.22 -3.20 -0.76
CA LEU A 57 2.18 -2.58 0.56
C LEU A 57 1.81 -1.10 0.45
N ALA A 58 2.39 -0.36 -0.50
CA ALA A 58 2.04 1.03 -0.74
C ALA A 58 0.56 1.19 -1.14
N ASP A 59 0.06 0.37 -2.06
CA ASP A 59 -1.34 0.42 -2.49
C ASP A 59 -2.29 0.19 -1.32
N ALA A 60 -2.02 -0.82 -0.50
CA ALA A 60 -2.83 -1.14 0.65
C ALA A 60 -2.79 -0.03 1.71
N CYS A 61 -1.63 0.58 1.96
CA CYS A 61 -1.50 1.74 2.86
C CYS A 61 -2.28 2.96 2.34
N GLY A 62 -2.20 3.24 1.03
CA GLY A 62 -2.92 4.35 0.40
C GLY A 62 -4.43 4.16 0.47
N ILE A 63 -4.92 2.96 0.16
CA ILE A 63 -6.34 2.60 0.28
C ILE A 63 -6.80 2.66 1.73
N ALA A 64 -6.01 2.18 2.68
CA ALA A 64 -6.35 2.23 4.11
C ALA A 64 -6.47 3.67 4.63
N ILE A 65 -5.55 4.57 4.27
CA ILE A 65 -5.68 6.00 4.61
C ILE A 65 -6.95 6.61 3.99
N LEU A 66 -7.24 6.30 2.73
CA LEU A 66 -8.46 6.77 2.08
C LEU A 66 -9.71 6.23 2.77
N ALA A 67 -9.71 4.99 3.22
CA ALA A 67 -10.83 4.40 3.95
C ALA A 67 -11.14 5.13 5.25
N VAL A 68 -10.10 5.57 5.97
CA VAL A 68 -10.25 6.37 7.19
C VAL A 68 -10.74 7.79 6.88
N GLN A 69 -10.21 8.43 5.84
CA GLN A 69 -10.42 9.86 5.60
C GLN A 69 -11.59 10.17 4.66
N TYR A 70 -11.85 9.30 3.68
CA TYR A 70 -12.78 9.48 2.56
C TYR A 70 -13.39 8.13 2.13
N PRO A 71 -14.11 7.42 3.02
CA PRO A 71 -14.59 6.06 2.75
C PRO A 71 -15.43 5.93 1.46
N ASP A 72 -16.23 6.95 1.15
CA ASP A 72 -17.15 6.93 0.00
C ASP A 72 -16.45 6.80 -1.36
N ILE A 73 -15.21 7.31 -1.48
CA ILE A 73 -14.49 7.30 -2.77
C ILE A 73 -13.67 6.01 -2.97
N VAL A 74 -13.50 5.20 -1.93
CA VAL A 74 -12.62 4.02 -1.97
C VAL A 74 -13.00 3.06 -3.10
N PRO A 75 -14.27 2.66 -3.31
CA PRO A 75 -14.62 1.74 -4.39
C PRO A 75 -14.24 2.28 -5.78
N ASP A 76 -14.38 3.58 -5.99
CA ASP A 76 -14.04 4.22 -7.26
C ASP A 76 -12.52 4.33 -7.43
N VAL A 77 -11.78 4.67 -6.37
CA VAL A 77 -10.31 4.71 -6.39
C VAL A 77 -9.75 3.34 -6.74
N ILE A 78 -10.27 2.25 -6.14
CA ILE A 78 -9.72 0.93 -6.43
C ILE A 78 -10.04 0.50 -7.88
N LYS A 79 -11.24 0.78 -8.38
CA LYS A 79 -11.56 0.58 -9.81
C LYS A 79 -10.60 1.34 -10.73
N GLN A 80 -10.19 2.54 -10.35
CA GLN A 80 -9.23 3.32 -11.15
C GLN A 80 -7.80 2.79 -11.01
N LEU A 81 -7.38 2.33 -9.83
CA LEU A 81 -6.10 1.63 -9.62
C LEU A 81 -6.00 0.40 -10.52
N MET A 82 -7.09 -0.38 -10.64
CA MET A 82 -7.12 -1.52 -11.55
C MET A 82 -6.85 -1.10 -13.00
N LYS A 83 -7.50 -0.03 -13.47
CA LYS A 83 -7.28 0.50 -14.82
C LYS A 83 -5.85 0.98 -15.04
N VAL A 84 -5.28 1.69 -14.07
CA VAL A 84 -3.89 2.16 -14.12
C VAL A 84 -2.92 1.00 -14.31
N TYR A 85 -3.07 -0.06 -13.50
CA TYR A 85 -2.19 -1.22 -13.55
C TYR A 85 -2.33 -2.05 -14.82
N ILE A 86 -3.56 -2.22 -15.32
CA ILE A 86 -3.79 -2.85 -16.64
C ILE A 86 -3.09 -2.03 -17.73
N SER A 87 -3.23 -0.70 -17.72
CA SER A 87 -2.55 0.15 -18.70
C SER A 87 -1.02 0.09 -18.60
N ILE A 88 -0.46 -0.09 -17.40
CA ILE A 88 0.98 -0.31 -17.21
C ILE A 88 1.40 -1.66 -17.81
N ASP A 89 0.63 -2.73 -17.60
CA ASP A 89 0.91 -4.04 -18.19
C ASP A 89 0.91 -3.99 -19.72
N GLU A 90 -0.14 -3.40 -20.30
CA GLU A 90 -0.29 -3.22 -21.74
C GLU A 90 0.86 -2.40 -22.33
N HIS A 91 1.24 -1.29 -21.67
CA HIS A 91 2.34 -0.45 -22.13
C HIS A 91 3.69 -1.17 -22.14
N ASN A 92 3.88 -2.11 -21.22
CA ASN A 92 5.10 -2.91 -21.11
C ASN A 92 5.10 -4.15 -22.02
N GLY A 93 4.14 -4.28 -22.93
CA GLY A 93 4.03 -5.43 -23.85
C GLY A 93 3.46 -6.69 -23.22
N GLY A 94 2.80 -6.55 -22.06
CA GLY A 94 2.21 -7.65 -21.29
C GLY A 94 3.23 -8.47 -20.48
N GLY A 95 2.71 -9.26 -19.54
CA GLY A 95 3.52 -10.20 -18.75
C GLY A 95 4.07 -9.65 -17.43
N THR A 96 3.60 -8.47 -17.00
CA THR A 96 3.87 -7.97 -15.66
C THR A 96 3.09 -8.76 -14.61
N MET A 97 3.32 -8.44 -13.34
CA MET A 97 2.50 -8.92 -12.22
C MET A 97 1.07 -8.34 -12.21
N PHE A 98 0.78 -7.39 -13.11
CA PHE A 98 -0.46 -6.60 -13.18
C PHE A 98 -1.39 -6.99 -14.34
N SER A 99 -1.23 -8.18 -14.92
CA SER A 99 -2.16 -8.70 -15.94
C SER A 99 -3.61 -8.72 -15.43
N SER A 100 -4.58 -8.54 -16.33
CA SER A 100 -6.03 -8.55 -16.03
C SER A 100 -6.43 -9.65 -15.04
N ASP A 101 -5.95 -10.87 -15.27
CA ASP A 101 -6.35 -12.06 -14.53
C ASP A 101 -5.81 -12.06 -13.08
N LYS A 102 -4.66 -11.42 -12.85
CA LYS A 102 -4.03 -11.28 -11.52
C LYS A 102 -4.58 -10.07 -10.77
N MET A 103 -5.10 -9.08 -11.49
CA MET A 103 -5.66 -7.86 -10.89
C MET A 103 -6.95 -8.14 -10.12
N GLU A 104 -7.71 -9.15 -10.50
CA GLU A 104 -8.89 -9.57 -9.74
C GLU A 104 -8.50 -10.15 -8.38
N ASP A 105 -7.51 -11.05 -8.32
CA ASP A 105 -6.99 -11.62 -7.06
C ASP A 105 -6.41 -10.55 -6.14
N VAL A 106 -5.66 -9.61 -6.72
CA VAL A 106 -5.11 -8.44 -6.02
C VAL A 106 -6.22 -7.58 -5.45
N PHE A 107 -7.26 -7.32 -6.25
CA PHE A 107 -8.37 -6.48 -5.84
C PHE A 107 -9.19 -7.13 -4.72
N GLN A 108 -9.47 -8.43 -4.83
CA GLN A 108 -10.11 -9.20 -3.77
C GLN A 108 -9.25 -9.22 -2.50
N SER A 109 -7.92 -9.34 -2.64
CA SER A 109 -7.00 -9.24 -1.51
C SER A 109 -7.07 -7.86 -0.86
N LEU A 110 -7.03 -6.77 -1.64
CA LEU A 110 -7.10 -5.39 -1.15
C LEU A 110 -8.46 -5.09 -0.49
N LEU A 111 -9.57 -5.58 -1.06
CA LEU A 111 -10.90 -5.48 -0.46
C LEU A 111 -11.01 -6.27 0.84
N GLY A 112 -10.49 -7.49 0.89
CA GLY A 112 -10.42 -8.28 2.12
C GLY A 112 -9.59 -7.59 3.19
N TYR A 113 -8.45 -6.98 2.82
CA TYR A 113 -7.64 -6.18 3.75
C TYR A 113 -8.39 -4.96 4.27
N LEU A 114 -9.07 -4.26 3.37
CA LEU A 114 -9.87 -3.08 3.70
C LEU A 114 -11.01 -3.43 4.66
N GLN A 115 -11.71 -4.54 4.46
CA GLN A 115 -12.80 -4.98 5.33
C GLN A 115 -12.30 -5.30 6.75
N GLU A 116 -11.20 -6.04 6.88
CA GLU A 116 -10.61 -6.36 8.18
C GLU A 116 -10.00 -5.12 8.86
N PHE A 117 -9.37 -4.25 8.08
CA PHE A 117 -8.87 -2.95 8.56
C PHE A 117 -10.02 -2.10 9.12
N LEU A 118 -11.12 -1.95 8.37
CA LEU A 118 -12.29 -1.18 8.78
C LEU A 118 -13.00 -1.80 9.98
N LYS A 119 -13.09 -3.13 10.06
CA LYS A 119 -13.60 -3.83 11.25
C LYS A 119 -12.78 -3.51 12.49
N GLY A 120 -11.45 -3.50 12.37
CA GLY A 120 -10.56 -3.06 13.44
C GLY A 120 -10.82 -1.61 13.86
N VAL A 121 -11.14 -0.72 12.92
CA VAL A 121 -11.51 0.69 13.17
C VAL A 121 -12.86 0.81 13.89
N ASP A 122 -13.88 0.09 13.43
CA ASP A 122 -15.25 0.12 13.97
C ASP A 122 -15.35 -0.46 15.39
N GLU A 123 -14.46 -1.39 15.76
CA GLU A 123 -14.37 -1.95 17.12
C GLU A 123 -13.83 -0.96 18.18
N GLY A 124 -13.68 0.33 17.84
CA GLY A 124 -13.69 1.43 18.83
C GLY A 124 -12.34 1.85 19.41
N GLY A 125 -11.21 1.53 18.77
CA GLY A 125 -9.87 1.79 19.31
C GLY A 125 -9.17 3.09 18.88
N GLY A 126 -9.75 3.92 18.00
CA GLY A 126 -9.08 5.13 17.51
C GLY A 126 -7.69 4.82 16.90
N LYS A 127 -6.61 5.43 17.43
CA LYS A 127 -5.22 5.19 16.97
C LYS A 127 -4.77 3.73 17.14
N ASP A 128 -5.28 3.01 18.13
CA ASP A 128 -4.91 1.62 18.39
C ASP A 128 -5.51 0.66 17.34
N SER A 129 -6.64 1.04 16.73
CA SER A 129 -7.25 0.32 15.62
C SER A 129 -6.46 0.46 14.33
N PHE A 130 -5.91 1.66 14.09
CA PHE A 130 -5.01 1.91 12.95
C PHE A 130 -3.73 1.08 13.06
N ALA A 131 -3.14 1.02 14.27
CA ALA A 131 -1.99 0.16 14.54
C ALA A 131 -2.30 -1.33 14.34
N ARG A 132 -3.50 -1.80 14.71
CA ARG A 132 -3.94 -3.19 14.44
C ARG A 132 -4.11 -3.47 12.95
N GLY A 133 -4.69 -2.53 12.21
CA GLY A 133 -4.82 -2.62 10.76
C GLY A 133 -3.46 -2.65 10.04
N GLN A 134 -2.48 -1.86 10.52
CA GLN A 134 -1.09 -1.90 10.06
C GLN A 134 -0.42 -3.25 10.33
N VAL A 135 -0.59 -3.82 11.52
CA VAL A 135 -0.05 -5.15 11.86
C VAL A 135 -0.62 -6.22 10.94
N TYR A 136 -1.92 -6.18 10.66
CA TYR A 136 -2.55 -7.11 9.73
C TYR A 136 -2.02 -6.99 8.30
N LEU A 137 -1.85 -5.76 7.79
CA LEU A 137 -1.23 -5.51 6.49
C LEU A 137 0.19 -6.08 6.43
N CYS A 138 0.96 -5.91 7.50
CA CYS A 138 2.30 -6.48 7.61
C CYS A 138 2.26 -8.01 7.61
N ASP A 139 1.32 -8.61 8.33
CA ASP A 139 1.15 -10.05 8.44
C ASP A 139 0.85 -10.71 7.09
N VAL A 140 -0.02 -10.11 6.27
CA VAL A 140 -0.31 -10.67 4.95
C VAL A 140 0.82 -10.43 3.95
N TYR A 141 1.45 -9.26 3.97
CA TYR A 141 2.66 -9.01 3.19
C TYR A 141 3.75 -10.04 3.50
N ASN A 142 3.94 -10.32 4.79
CA ASN A 142 4.89 -11.30 5.26
C ASN A 142 4.55 -12.73 4.80
N LEU A 143 3.28 -13.14 4.87
CA LEU A 143 2.83 -14.42 4.31
C LEU A 143 3.14 -14.54 2.82
N LYS A 144 2.83 -13.50 2.02
CA LYS A 144 3.05 -13.54 0.58
C LYS A 144 4.54 -13.67 0.24
N ILE A 145 5.42 -12.94 0.91
CA ILE A 145 6.86 -12.99 0.61
C ILE A 145 7.52 -14.24 1.15
N PHE A 146 7.29 -14.54 2.43
CA PHE A 146 8.08 -15.49 3.20
C PHE A 146 7.37 -16.83 3.45
N GLY A 147 6.12 -16.98 3.01
CA GLY A 147 5.35 -18.22 3.15
C GLY A 147 4.97 -18.55 4.60
N GLY A 148 5.02 -17.56 5.50
CA GLY A 148 4.74 -17.74 6.91
C GLY A 148 4.81 -16.42 7.67
N TYR A 149 4.20 -16.39 8.85
CA TYR A 149 4.29 -15.24 9.75
C TYR A 149 5.68 -15.21 10.40
N PRO A 150 6.49 -14.17 10.18
CA PRO A 150 7.75 -14.02 10.84
C PRO A 150 7.52 -13.86 12.34
N LYS A 151 8.48 -14.33 13.14
CA LYS A 151 8.43 -14.13 14.59
C LYS A 151 8.29 -12.62 14.89
N PRO A 152 7.38 -12.19 15.77
CA PRO A 152 7.29 -10.79 16.19
C PRO A 152 8.65 -10.26 16.65
N GLY A 153 9.00 -9.04 16.21
CA GLY A 153 10.28 -8.39 16.47
C GLY A 153 11.46 -8.97 15.69
N SER A 154 11.24 -9.93 14.80
CA SER A 154 12.29 -10.40 13.89
C SER A 154 12.67 -9.33 12.86
N VAL A 155 13.82 -9.52 12.22
CA VAL A 155 14.32 -8.63 11.15
C VAL A 155 13.28 -8.44 10.04
N ILE A 156 12.52 -9.48 9.72
CA ILE A 156 11.49 -9.45 8.67
C ILE A 156 10.24 -8.69 9.14
N ASP A 157 9.77 -8.97 10.36
CA ASP A 157 8.63 -8.25 10.94
C ASP A 157 8.93 -6.75 11.04
N ASN A 158 10.13 -6.39 11.50
CA ASN A 158 10.58 -5.00 11.58
C ASN A 158 10.68 -4.32 10.21
N TYR A 159 11.19 -5.02 9.18
CA TYR A 159 11.25 -4.51 7.81
C TYR A 159 9.86 -4.09 7.32
N THR A 160 8.89 -5.00 7.44
CA THR A 160 7.54 -4.78 6.92
C THR A 160 6.82 -3.69 7.69
N ARG A 161 6.99 -3.64 9.02
CA ARG A 161 6.43 -2.57 9.86
C ARG A 161 7.01 -1.20 9.52
N GLU A 162 8.33 -1.09 9.41
CA GLU A 162 8.98 0.18 9.08
C GLU A 162 8.56 0.70 7.69
N LEU A 163 8.46 -0.20 6.71
CA LEU A 163 8.05 0.16 5.35
C LEU A 163 6.57 0.56 5.30
N SER A 164 5.71 -0.17 6.02
CA SER A 164 4.30 0.18 6.21
C SER A 164 4.15 1.56 6.85
N ASP A 165 4.83 1.82 7.96
CA ASP A 165 4.79 3.12 8.66
C ASP A 165 5.23 4.27 7.75
N HIS A 166 6.29 4.07 6.97
CA HIS A 166 6.74 5.05 5.98
C HIS A 166 5.63 5.39 4.99
N PHE A 167 5.01 4.38 4.36
CA PHE A 167 3.94 4.61 3.39
C PHE A 167 2.70 5.25 4.02
N PHE A 168 2.29 4.83 5.22
CA PHE A 168 1.17 5.44 5.93
C PHE A 168 1.40 6.93 6.21
N ILE A 169 2.58 7.30 6.73
CA ILE A 169 2.94 8.70 6.96
C ILE A 169 2.99 9.47 5.65
N LEU A 170 3.53 8.87 4.59
CA LEU A 170 3.64 9.49 3.28
C LEU A 170 2.26 9.75 2.67
N PHE A 171 1.34 8.79 2.72
CA PHE A 171 -0.01 8.94 2.19
C PHE A 171 -0.85 9.92 2.99
N ASP A 172 -0.77 9.92 4.32
CA ASP A 172 -1.43 10.92 5.16
C ASP A 172 -0.99 12.35 4.77
N LYS A 173 0.33 12.54 4.59
CA LYS A 173 0.89 13.81 4.11
C LYS A 173 0.43 14.13 2.69
N LYS A 174 0.57 13.21 1.72
CA LYS A 174 0.23 13.45 0.32
C LYS A 174 -1.26 13.79 0.17
N LEU A 175 -2.15 12.96 0.72
CA LEU A 175 -3.59 13.13 0.59
C LEU A 175 -4.11 14.37 1.33
N SER A 176 -3.53 14.72 2.48
CA SER A 176 -3.90 15.94 3.20
C SER A 176 -3.60 17.24 2.43
N THR A 177 -2.76 17.21 1.38
CA THR A 177 -2.52 18.39 0.53
C THR A 177 -3.65 18.67 -0.46
N PHE A 178 -4.55 17.71 -0.71
CA PHE A 178 -5.60 17.81 -1.71
C PHE A 178 -6.99 17.99 -1.10
N LYS A 179 -7.95 18.43 -1.93
CA LYS A 179 -9.37 18.36 -1.62
C LYS A 179 -9.98 17.27 -2.50
N ILE A 180 -10.30 16.13 -1.91
CA ILE A 180 -10.88 15.00 -2.63
C ILE A 180 -12.35 15.30 -2.95
N LYS A 181 -12.75 15.10 -4.21
CA LYS A 181 -14.15 15.21 -4.63
C LYS A 181 -14.85 13.89 -4.34
N ASN A 182 -15.86 13.90 -3.49
CA ASN A 182 -16.81 12.80 -3.43
C ASN A 182 -17.70 12.92 -4.68
N SER A 183 -17.83 11.80 -5.40
CA SER A 183 -18.60 11.66 -6.63
C SER A 183 -20.02 12.22 -6.50
#